data_AF-A0A3P8UHQ7-F1
#
_entry.id   AF-A0A3P8UHQ7-F1
#
_cell.length_a   1.000
_cell.length_b   1.000
_cell.length_c   1.000
_cell.angle_alpha   90.00
_cell.angle_beta   90.00
_cell.angle_gamma   90.00
#
_symmetry.space_group_name_H-M   'P 1'
#
loop_
_entity.id
_entity.type
_entity.pdbx_description
1 polymer ?
#
loop_
_entity_poly.entity_id
_entity_poly.type
_entity_poly.pdbx_seq_one_letter_code
_entity_poly.pdbx_strand_id
1 'polypeptide(L)'
;MDSKYSDLELAINTLVTEFHQAADNAASMNTTQFQTMIADKLPGFAKSVENEEGLTKVLDQMEVKSGDDISFQKFWTLIDKQAVQLFNATHTEKNTKCNCVLH
;
A
#
# COMPACT_ATOMS: atom_id res chain seq x y z
N MET A 1 10.09 25.70 -8.89
CA MET A 1 11.14 24.77 -8.45
C MET A 1 10.94 23.54 -9.31
N ASP A 2 11.69 23.41 -10.40
CA ASP A 2 11.68 22.16 -11.17
C ASP A 2 12.31 21.09 -10.28
N SER A 3 11.52 20.10 -9.85
CA SER A 3 12.10 18.92 -9.24
C SER A 3 12.96 18.23 -10.29
N LYS A 4 14.22 17.90 -9.95
CA LYS A 4 15.11 17.11 -10.81
C LYS A 4 14.51 15.74 -11.18
N TYR A 5 13.47 15.33 -10.45
CA TYR A 5 12.77 14.06 -10.55
C TYR A 5 11.35 14.27 -11.07
N SER A 6 10.90 13.35 -11.92
CA SER A 6 9.49 13.19 -12.29
C SER A 6 8.62 12.80 -11.08
N ASP A 7 7.30 12.99 -11.20
CA ASP A 7 6.35 12.60 -10.16
C ASP A 7 6.46 11.11 -9.79
N LEU A 8 6.76 10.25 -10.77
CA LEU A 8 6.95 8.82 -10.55
C LEU A 8 8.23 8.54 -9.74
N GLU A 9 9.34 9.18 -10.09
CA GLU A 9 10.59 9.05 -9.33
C GLU A 9 10.43 9.59 -7.90
N LEU A 10 9.69 10.68 -7.72
CA LEU A 10 9.35 11.21 -6.40
C LEU A 10 8.52 10.21 -5.59
N ALA A 11 7.49 9.61 -6.19
CA ALA A 11 6.66 8.61 -5.52
C ALA A 11 7.47 7.38 -5.09
N ILE A 12 8.36 6.88 -5.96
CA ILE A 12 9.25 5.76 -5.62
C ILE A 12 10.19 6.15 -4.47
N ASN A 13 10.80 7.34 -4.53
CA ASN A 13 11.66 7.84 -3.46
C ASN A 13 10.91 7.93 -2.14
N THR A 14 9.68 8.47 -2.13
CA THR A 14 8.84 8.52 -0.94
C THR A 14 8.60 7.12 -0.38
N LEU A 15 8.22 6.14 -1.20
CA LEU A 15 7.98 4.77 -0.71
C LEU A 15 9.22 4.15 -0.06
N VAL A 16 10.40 4.35 -0.65
CA VAL A 16 11.67 3.85 -0.09
C VAL A 16 12.03 4.58 1.22
N THR A 17 11.91 5.91 1.25
CA THR A 17 12.22 6.72 2.42
C THR A 17 11.33 6.38 3.60
N GLU A 18 10.02 6.29 3.38
CA GLU A 18 9.05 6.00 4.45
C GLU A 18 9.22 4.59 4.99
N PHE A 19 9.51 3.61 4.12
CA PHE A 19 9.82 2.26 4.56
C PHE A 19 11.08 2.23 5.43
N HIS A 20 12.19 2.84 4.96
CA HIS A 20 13.42 2.89 5.76
C HIS A 20 13.22 3.60 7.10
N GLN A 21 12.45 4.69 7.13
CA GLN A 21 12.15 5.40 8.36
C GLN A 21 11.36 4.52 9.34
N ALA A 22 10.33 3.82 8.87
CA ALA A 22 9.53 2.92 9.70
C ALA A 22 10.30 1.67 10.17
N ALA A 23 11.29 1.23 9.40
CA ALA A 23 12.18 0.13 9.74
C ALA A 23 13.34 0.55 10.66
N ASP A 24 13.38 1.79 11.17
CA ASP A 24 14.50 2.33 11.94
C ASP A 24 15.86 2.21 11.22
N ASN A 25 15.86 2.40 9.90
CA ASN A 25 16.97 2.20 8.97
C ASN A 25 17.49 0.75 8.87
N ALA A 26 16.70 -0.24 9.31
CA ALA A 26 16.98 -1.65 9.08
C ALA A 26 16.51 -2.10 7.67
N ALA A 27 16.94 -3.30 7.27
CA ALA A 27 16.58 -3.90 5.98
C ALA A 27 15.14 -4.44 5.93
N SER A 28 14.51 -4.63 7.09
CA SER A 28 13.16 -5.13 7.26
C SER A 28 12.52 -4.51 8.51
N MET A 29 11.19 -4.52 8.55
CA MET A 29 10.42 -4.05 9.70
C MET A 29 9.56 -5.17 10.28
N ASN A 30 9.34 -5.14 11.58
CA ASN A 30 8.40 -6.05 12.23
C ASN A 30 6.95 -5.60 12.00
N THR A 31 6.01 -6.44 12.45
CA THR A 31 4.58 -6.20 12.28
C THR A 31 4.07 -4.92 12.96
N THR A 32 4.60 -4.57 14.14
CA THR A 32 4.20 -3.37 14.88
C THR A 32 4.65 -2.08 14.16
N GLN A 33 5.89 -2.08 13.65
CA GLN A 33 6.43 -0.99 12.83
C GLN A 33 5.59 -0.82 11.56
N PHE A 34 5.24 -1.93 10.90
CA PHE A 34 4.37 -1.90 9.72
C PHE A 34 2.98 -1.33 10.02
N GLN A 35 2.30 -1.79 11.07
CA GLN A 35 0.99 -1.24 11.46
C GLN A 35 1.06 0.27 11.73
N THR A 36 2.12 0.72 12.42
CA THR A 36 2.36 2.14 12.70
C THR A 36 2.55 2.94 11.41
N MET A 37 3.38 2.45 10.49
CA MET A 37 3.61 3.09 9.19
C MET A 37 2.32 3.19 8.38
N ILE A 38 1.53 2.12 8.34
CA ILE A 38 0.26 2.09 7.60
C ILE A 38 -0.74 3.06 8.21
N ALA A 39 -0.82 3.16 9.54
CA ALA A 39 -1.68 4.13 10.21
C ALA A 39 -1.33 5.59 9.87
N ASP A 40 -0.04 5.91 9.76
CA ASP A 40 0.44 7.27 9.47
C ASP A 40 0.36 7.61 7.97
N LYS A 41 0.86 6.73 7.11
CA LYS A 41 1.05 7.00 5.68
C LYS A 41 -0.12 6.59 4.80
N LEU A 42 -0.92 5.62 5.24
CA LEU A 42 -2.05 5.09 4.50
C LEU A 42 -3.32 5.01 5.37
N PRO A 43 -3.83 6.15 5.88
CA PRO A 43 -4.95 6.17 6.83
C PRO A 43 -6.24 5.56 6.25
N GLY A 44 -6.44 5.61 4.93
CA GLY A 44 -7.55 4.94 4.25
C GLY A 44 -7.46 3.41 4.27
N PHE A 45 -6.24 2.86 4.39
CA PHE A 45 -5.96 1.43 4.48
C PHE A 45 -5.74 0.95 5.93
N ALA A 46 -5.52 1.87 6.87
CA ALA A 46 -5.25 1.55 8.28
C ALA A 46 -6.29 0.63 8.93
N LYS A 47 -7.57 0.78 8.56
CA LYS A 47 -8.65 -0.09 9.04
C LYS A 47 -8.47 -1.57 8.67
N SER A 48 -7.75 -1.85 7.59
CA SER A 48 -7.47 -3.22 7.15
C SER A 48 -6.44 -3.93 8.02
N VAL A 49 -5.65 -3.18 8.81
CA VAL A 49 -4.60 -3.73 9.70
C VAL A 49 -4.86 -3.45 11.19
N GLU A 50 -6.04 -2.91 11.52
CA GLU A 50 -6.39 -2.48 12.89
C GLU A 50 -6.58 -3.66 13.85
N ASN A 51 -7.15 -4.77 13.36
CA ASN A 51 -7.34 -5.99 14.14
C ASN A 51 -6.46 -7.13 13.62
N GLU A 52 -6.23 -8.13 14.47
CA GLU A 52 -5.34 -9.26 14.17
C GLU A 52 -5.78 -10.04 12.92
N GLU A 53 -7.08 -10.29 12.74
CA GLU A 53 -7.58 -11.04 11.59
C GLU A 53 -7.31 -10.31 10.26
N GLY A 54 -7.58 -8.99 10.23
CA GLY A 54 -7.30 -8.13 9.08
C GLY A 54 -5.81 -8.04 8.79
N LEU A 55 -5.01 -7.85 9.84
CA LEU A 55 -3.56 -7.83 9.75
C LEU A 55 -3.01 -9.14 9.17
N THR A 56 -3.44 -10.29 9.67
CA THR A 56 -3.03 -11.60 9.13
C THR A 56 -3.39 -11.72 7.65
N LYS A 57 -4.59 -11.31 7.23
CA LYS A 57 -4.98 -11.33 5.81
C LYS A 57 -4.09 -10.43 4.96
N VAL A 58 -3.72 -9.25 5.46
CA VAL A 58 -2.81 -8.33 4.76
C VAL A 58 -1.41 -8.92 4.66
N LEU A 59 -0.88 -9.49 5.74
CA LEU A 59 0.43 -10.15 5.74
C LEU A 59 0.48 -11.35 4.79
N ASP A 60 -0.58 -12.16 4.76
CA ASP A 60 -0.72 -13.27 3.80
C ASP A 60 -0.75 -12.76 2.35
N GLN A 61 -1.44 -11.65 2.09
CA GLN A 61 -1.42 -11.00 0.77
C GLN A 61 -0.03 -10.48 0.40
N MET A 62 0.76 -10.06 1.37
CA MET A 62 2.15 -9.68 1.18
C MET A 62 3.08 -10.89 1.09
N GLU A 63 2.56 -12.11 1.22
CA GLU A 63 3.31 -13.36 1.29
C GLU A 63 4.35 -13.37 2.42
N VAL A 64 4.00 -12.75 3.55
CA VAL A 64 4.78 -12.73 4.79
C VAL A 64 4.31 -13.91 5.64
N LYS A 65 5.23 -14.78 6.05
CA LYS A 65 4.88 -15.90 6.92
C LYS A 65 4.76 -15.42 8.36
N SER A 66 3.97 -16.14 9.15
CA SER A 66 3.85 -15.86 10.58
C SER A 66 5.22 -15.88 11.27
N GLY A 67 5.59 -14.76 11.90
CA GLY A 67 6.85 -14.60 12.62
C GLY A 67 8.02 -14.09 11.76
N ASP A 68 7.85 -13.94 10.44
CA ASP A 68 8.85 -13.33 9.58
C ASP A 68 8.73 -11.79 9.62
N ASP A 69 9.86 -11.11 9.48
CA ASP A 69 9.89 -9.67 9.26
C ASP A 69 9.49 -9.30 7.83
N ILE A 70 9.02 -8.07 7.66
CA ILE A 70 8.53 -7.53 6.41
C ILE A 70 9.68 -6.81 5.71
N SER A 71 10.19 -7.40 4.62
CA SER A 71 11.17 -6.75 3.74
C SER A 71 10.51 -5.74 2.79
N PHE A 72 11.31 -4.87 2.19
CA PHE A 72 10.80 -3.90 1.21
C PHE A 72 10.08 -4.56 0.03
N GLN A 73 10.55 -5.72 -0.44
CA GLN A 73 9.89 -6.47 -1.51
C GLN A 73 8.48 -6.95 -1.12
N LYS A 74 8.32 -7.39 0.13
CA LYS A 74 7.01 -7.83 0.67
C LYS A 74 6.07 -6.64 0.83
N PHE A 75 6.58 -5.50 1.30
CA PHE A 75 5.84 -4.24 1.29
C PHE A 75 5.44 -3.80 -0.13
N TRP A 76 6.35 -3.87 -1.10
CA TRP A 76 6.08 -3.51 -2.49
C TRP A 76 4.96 -4.36 -3.10
N THR A 77 4.85 -5.62 -2.70
CA THR A 77 3.76 -6.52 -3.12
C THR A 77 2.38 -5.98 -2.70
N LEU A 78 2.27 -5.34 -1.53
CA LEU A 78 1.05 -4.66 -1.13
C LEU A 78 0.76 -3.45 -2.03
N ILE A 79 1.77 -2.62 -2.28
CA ILE A 79 1.62 -1.41 -3.10
C ILE A 79 1.18 -1.78 -4.52
N ASP A 80 1.79 -2.80 -5.13
CA ASP A 80 1.41 -3.32 -6.44
C ASP A 80 -0.08 -3.76 -6.46
N LYS A 81 -0.49 -4.55 -5.47
CA LYS A 81 -1.89 -4.99 -5.34
C LYS A 81 -2.86 -3.82 -5.21
N GLN A 82 -2.53 -2.82 -4.40
CA GLN A 82 -3.40 -1.65 -4.24
C GLN A 82 -3.42 -0.77 -5.48
N ALA A 83 -2.29 -0.61 -6.17
CA ALA A 83 -2.22 0.11 -7.43
C ALA A 83 -3.09 -0.56 -8.51
N VAL A 84 -3.02 -1.89 -8.64
CA VAL A 84 -3.86 -2.66 -9.58
C VAL A 84 -5.34 -2.56 -9.22
N GLN A 85 -5.70 -2.66 -7.93
CA GLN A 85 -7.09 -2.47 -7.47
C GLN A 85 -7.62 -1.08 -7.80
N LEU A 86 -6.84 -0.03 -7.49
CA LEU A 86 -7.20 1.36 -7.77
C LEU A 86 -7.33 1.61 -9.28
N PHE A 87 -6.40 1.07 -10.07
CA PHE A 87 -6.45 1.16 -11.53
C PHE A 87 -7.73 0.50 -12.08
N ASN A 88 -8.03 -0.72 -11.64
CA ASN A 88 -9.23 -1.46 -12.06
C ASN A 88 -10.51 -0.72 -11.66
N ALA A 89 -10.59 -0.18 -10.44
CA ALA A 89 -11.73 0.61 -9.99
C ALA A 89 -11.93 1.86 -10.87
N THR A 90 -10.84 2.60 -11.13
CA THR A 90 -10.84 3.81 -11.95
C THR A 90 -11.20 3.52 -13.42
N HIS A 91 -10.80 2.37 -13.94
CA HIS A 91 -11.16 1.92 -15.29
C HIS A 91 -12.60 1.42 -15.41
N THR A 92 -13.14 0.81 -14.36
CA THR A 92 -14.50 0.26 -14.35
C THR A 92 -15.55 1.38 -14.31
N GLU A 93 -15.31 2.46 -13.56
CA GLU A 93 -16.22 3.62 -13.52
C GLU A 93 -16.38 4.31 -14.88
N LYS A 94 -15.37 4.24 -15.76
CA LYS A 94 -15.46 4.77 -17.13
C LYS A 94 -16.30 3.90 -18.08
N ASN A 95 -16.70 2.69 -17.67
CA ASN A 95 -17.42 1.73 -18.52
C ASN A 95 -18.88 1.48 -18.09
N THR A 96 -19.33 2.09 -16.97
CA THR A 96 -20.76 2.15 -16.61
C THR A 96 -21.49 3.13 -17.52
N LYS A 97 -21.90 2.64 -18.69
CA LYS A 97 -22.88 3.27 -19.57
C LYS A 97 -24.08 3.74 -18.76
N CYS A 98 -24.35 5.05 -18.79
CA CYS A 98 -25.66 5.60 -18.48
C CYS A 98 -26.72 4.88 -19.31
N ASN A 99 -27.44 3.94 -18.72
CA ASN A 99 -28.76 3.56 -19.21
C ASN A 99 -29.72 4.63 -18.73
N CYS A 100 -29.92 5.66 -19.55
CA CYS A 100 -31.10 6.51 -19.44
C CYS A 100 -32.32 5.60 -19.63
N VAL A 101 -33.04 5.32 -18.54
CA VAL A 101 -34.41 4.83 -18.64
C VAL A 101 -35.23 6.00 -19.16
N LEU A 102 -35.54 5.99 -20.46
CA LEU A 102 -36.58 6.84 -21.04
C LEU A 102 -37.91 6.41 -20.40
N HIS A 103 -38.54 7.36 -19.71
CA HIS A 103 -39.96 7.32 -19.35
C HIS A 103 -40.80 7.73 -20.56
#